data_AF-A0A846NHG6-F1
#
_entry.id   AF-A0A846NHG6-F1
#
_cell.length_a   1.000
_cell.length_b   1.000
_cell.length_c   1.000
_cell.angle_alpha   90.00
_cell.angle_beta   90.00
_cell.angle_gamma   90.00
#
_symmetry.space_group_name_H-M   'P 1'
#
loop_
_entity.id
_entity.type
_entity.pdbx_description
1 polymer ?
#
loop_
_entity_poly.entity_id
_entity_poly.type
_entity_poly.pdbx_seq_one_letter_code
_entity_poly.pdbx_strand_id
1 'polypeptide(L)'
;MNEISQKIIKFTKELVVIPSQNGIDSEKAIAHVVFDKLISFGFKPEIIGPKEHSSVICHIKKQNSNKTIWLESCLDTVPAGESKWKYPPFESRIIGNKMYGRGTNDSKVAIAIFCYLAKELVEDKNFDCSIFLGFDADEQSGNFSGIREVLKHAPKADICILGYQGIEEISIGARGWLRLKLTTLGESAHTGSRTKKGINAIHLMGDAITAVSSMNLGNITKPFFKFGSSLNISQINGGVAINIVPDKCEANIDIRLLPSQTKNEALTKINKVLKRIKSKNPLFNYSLEVLQFEQAYLTSPDNAFVKILKNRAEKVLKKDVPLVASGQGSVGNVISQLDIPIINAFGCESDNGHAPNEWVNIESIPKVFEIYKESLKEFATKR
;
A
#
# COMPACT_ATOMS: atom_id res chain seq x y z
N MET A 1 -20.82 11.38 -21.57
CA MET A 1 -19.56 11.53 -20.82
C MET A 1 -18.97 12.90 -21.11
N ASN A 2 -18.64 13.70 -20.09
CA ASN A 2 -18.16 15.08 -20.26
C ASN A 2 -16.71 15.14 -20.78
N GLU A 3 -16.27 16.31 -21.22
CA GLU A 3 -14.95 16.52 -21.84
C GLU A 3 -13.80 16.14 -20.91
N ILE A 4 -13.87 16.53 -19.62
CA ILE A 4 -12.82 16.23 -18.63
C ILE A 4 -12.66 14.71 -18.42
N SER A 5 -13.76 13.96 -18.39
CA SER A 5 -13.71 12.50 -18.27
C SER A 5 -13.07 11.84 -19.49
N GLN A 6 -13.32 12.35 -20.69
CA GLN A 6 -12.66 11.85 -21.90
C GLN A 6 -11.15 12.11 -21.87
N LYS A 7 -10.73 13.27 -21.35
CA LYS A 7 -9.32 13.61 -21.15
C LYS A 7 -8.65 12.69 -20.12
N ILE A 8 -9.32 12.42 -19.00
CA ILE A 8 -8.84 11.47 -17.98
C ILE A 8 -8.69 10.07 -18.58
N ILE A 9 -9.72 9.55 -19.25
CA ILE A 9 -9.68 8.24 -19.91
C ILE A 9 -8.54 8.16 -20.91
N LYS A 10 -8.37 9.18 -21.74
CA LYS A 10 -7.27 9.24 -22.72
C LYS A 10 -5.91 9.17 -22.02
N PHE A 11 -5.72 9.94 -20.95
CA PHE A 11 -4.46 9.94 -20.23
C PHE A 11 -4.22 8.62 -19.47
N THR A 12 -5.25 8.01 -18.89
CA THR A 12 -5.14 6.65 -18.32
C THR A 12 -4.67 5.65 -19.36
N LYS A 13 -5.18 5.71 -20.60
CA LYS A 13 -4.68 4.86 -21.70
C LYS A 13 -3.21 5.11 -22.01
N GLU A 14 -2.81 6.38 -22.12
CA GLU A 14 -1.41 6.79 -22.33
C GLU A 14 -0.49 6.21 -21.24
N LEU A 15 -0.93 6.17 -19.99
CA LEU A 15 -0.16 5.60 -18.88
C LEU A 15 -0.14 4.07 -18.91
N VAL A 16 -1.26 3.42 -19.21
CA VAL A 16 -1.40 1.95 -19.20
C VAL A 16 -0.54 1.29 -20.28
N VAL A 17 -0.35 1.95 -21.43
CA VAL A 17 0.50 1.40 -22.50
C VAL A 17 1.99 1.45 -22.20
N ILE A 18 2.40 2.13 -21.12
CA ILE A 18 3.79 2.20 -20.66
C ILE A 18 4.00 1.12 -19.59
N PRO A 19 4.75 0.04 -19.87
CA PRO A 19 5.09 -0.93 -18.83
C PRO A 19 5.92 -0.28 -17.73
N SER A 20 5.55 -0.56 -16.48
CA SER A 20 6.24 -0.10 -15.27
C SER A 20 6.17 -1.20 -14.22
N GLN A 21 6.48 -2.44 -14.62
CA GLN A 21 6.35 -3.61 -13.75
C GLN A 21 7.52 -3.69 -12.76
N ASN A 22 7.21 -3.75 -11.47
CA ASN A 22 8.21 -3.84 -10.41
C ASN A 22 9.17 -5.03 -10.65
N GLY A 23 10.47 -4.75 -10.59
CA GLY A 23 11.54 -5.73 -10.82
C GLY A 23 11.77 -6.14 -12.29
N ILE A 24 11.02 -5.57 -13.25
CA ILE A 24 11.13 -5.88 -14.68
C ILE A 24 11.38 -4.61 -15.49
N ASP A 25 10.53 -3.60 -15.33
CA ASP A 25 10.60 -2.34 -16.06
C ASP A 25 11.00 -1.19 -15.12
N SER A 26 11.63 -0.17 -15.69
CA SER A 26 11.97 1.09 -15.02
C SER A 26 10.77 2.03 -14.98
N GLU A 27 10.52 2.69 -13.84
CA GLU A 27 9.45 3.69 -13.70
C GLU A 27 9.77 5.00 -14.43
N LYS A 28 10.99 5.15 -14.94
CA LYS A 28 11.46 6.37 -15.61
C LYS A 28 10.52 6.82 -16.73
N ALA A 29 10.10 5.91 -17.61
CA ALA A 29 9.29 6.28 -18.77
C ALA A 29 7.92 6.84 -18.37
N ILE A 30 7.24 6.19 -17.43
CA ILE A 30 5.95 6.66 -16.92
C ILE A 30 6.10 7.95 -16.11
N ALA A 31 7.17 8.08 -15.32
CA ALA A 31 7.49 9.30 -14.58
C ALA A 31 7.63 10.51 -15.51
N HIS A 32 8.34 10.37 -16.64
CA HIS A 32 8.48 11.45 -17.62
C HIS A 32 7.15 11.82 -18.26
N VAL A 33 6.28 10.85 -18.56
CA VAL A 33 4.96 11.13 -19.13
C VAL A 33 4.04 11.88 -18.15
N VAL A 34 4.11 11.55 -16.86
CA VAL A 34 3.40 12.28 -15.80
C VAL A 34 3.98 13.69 -15.63
N PHE A 35 5.31 13.81 -15.58
CA PHE A 35 6.02 15.09 -15.52
C PHE A 35 5.61 16.02 -16.68
N ASP A 36 5.66 15.52 -17.92
CA ASP A 36 5.30 16.29 -19.11
C ASP A 36 3.82 16.70 -19.10
N LYS A 37 2.93 15.83 -18.58
CA LYS A 37 1.51 16.20 -18.41
C LYS A 37 1.35 17.37 -17.46
N LEU A 38 2.02 17.36 -16.31
CA LEU A 38 1.95 18.44 -15.33
C LEU A 38 2.56 19.74 -15.89
N ILE A 39 3.67 19.67 -16.62
CA ILE A 39 4.24 20.81 -17.36
C ILE A 39 3.23 21.38 -18.35
N SER A 40 2.51 20.52 -19.09
CA SER A 40 1.49 20.97 -20.05
C SER A 40 0.32 21.72 -19.40
N PHE A 41 0.13 21.57 -18.08
CA PHE A 41 -0.85 22.34 -17.31
C PHE A 41 -0.29 23.66 -16.75
N GLY A 42 0.99 23.96 -17.00
CA GLY A 42 1.68 25.13 -16.47
C GLY A 42 2.19 24.95 -15.04
N PHE A 43 2.20 23.71 -14.53
CA PHE A 43 2.78 23.40 -13.23
C PHE A 43 4.30 23.24 -13.29
N LYS A 44 4.93 23.15 -12.11
CA LYS A 44 6.39 23.00 -11.95
C LYS A 44 6.70 21.70 -11.19
N PRO A 45 6.51 20.54 -11.83
CA PRO A 45 6.89 19.26 -11.24
C PRO A 45 8.41 19.09 -11.15
N GLU A 46 8.84 18.15 -10.32
CA GLU A 46 10.21 17.70 -10.16
C GLU A 46 10.25 16.16 -10.23
N ILE A 47 11.28 15.62 -10.88
CA ILE A 47 11.58 14.18 -10.84
C ILE A 47 12.61 13.96 -9.73
N ILE A 48 12.31 13.04 -8.81
CA ILE A 48 13.15 12.74 -7.65
C ILE A 48 13.48 11.25 -7.57
N GLY A 49 14.47 10.90 -6.74
CA GLY A 49 14.91 9.54 -6.54
C GLY A 49 15.84 9.01 -7.63
N PRO A 50 16.16 7.71 -7.62
CA PRO A 50 17.05 7.09 -8.60
C PRO A 50 16.52 7.24 -10.04
N LYS A 51 17.44 7.38 -10.99
CA LYS A 51 17.10 7.59 -12.42
C LYS A 51 16.21 6.50 -13.02
N GLU A 52 16.35 5.26 -12.57
CA GLU A 52 15.55 4.12 -13.06
C GLU A 52 14.34 3.81 -12.16
N HIS A 53 14.26 4.42 -10.98
CA HIS A 53 13.14 4.29 -10.02
C HIS A 53 12.65 5.68 -9.62
N SER A 54 12.30 6.46 -10.65
CA SER A 54 12.01 7.89 -10.51
C SER A 54 10.58 8.12 -10.04
N SER A 55 10.43 8.93 -8.99
CA SER A 55 9.14 9.46 -8.54
C SER A 55 8.92 10.87 -9.09
N VAL A 56 7.67 11.34 -9.13
CA VAL A 56 7.33 12.70 -9.57
C VAL A 56 6.62 13.42 -8.44
N ILE A 57 7.06 14.63 -8.12
CA ILE A 57 6.37 15.52 -7.18
C ILE A 57 5.99 16.83 -7.85
N CYS A 58 4.96 17.49 -7.37
CA CYS A 58 4.61 18.83 -7.80
C CYS A 58 3.91 19.62 -6.69
N HIS A 59 4.51 20.73 -6.29
CA HIS A 59 3.95 21.61 -5.25
C HIS A 59 3.29 22.84 -5.88
N ILE A 60 1.97 22.91 -5.77
CA ILE A 60 1.16 24.03 -6.24
C ILE A 60 0.72 24.87 -5.03
N LYS A 61 1.54 25.88 -4.68
CA LYS A 61 1.31 26.76 -3.53
C LYS A 61 0.27 27.84 -3.84
N LYS A 62 -0.72 28.02 -2.95
CA LYS A 62 -1.59 29.21 -2.92
C LYS A 62 -1.04 30.19 -1.87
N GLN A 63 -0.83 31.45 -2.25
CA GLN A 63 -0.12 32.43 -1.41
C GLN A 63 -0.75 32.68 -0.04
N ASN A 64 -2.08 32.63 0.06
CA ASN A 64 -2.82 32.97 1.28
C ASN A 64 -3.43 31.75 1.98
N SER A 65 -3.20 30.54 1.47
CA SER A 65 -3.83 29.35 2.02
C SER A 65 -3.06 28.81 3.22
N ASN A 66 -3.79 28.46 4.27
CA ASN A 66 -3.27 27.74 5.43
C ASN A 66 -3.48 26.22 5.34
N LYS A 67 -4.04 25.72 4.23
CA LYS A 67 -4.35 24.30 4.04
C LYS A 67 -3.59 23.70 2.86
N THR A 68 -3.14 22.47 3.04
CA THR A 68 -2.50 21.69 1.98
C THR A 68 -3.17 20.32 1.84
N ILE A 69 -3.55 19.98 0.62
CA ILE A 69 -4.03 18.64 0.25
C ILE A 69 -2.88 17.91 -0.44
N TRP A 70 -2.65 16.66 -0.05
CA TRP A 70 -1.74 15.76 -0.74
C TRP A 70 -2.56 14.73 -1.53
N LEU A 71 -2.32 14.63 -2.84
CA LEU A 71 -2.82 13.55 -3.68
C LEU A 71 -1.64 12.63 -4.07
N GLU A 72 -1.71 11.36 -3.69
CA GLU A 72 -0.61 10.38 -3.81
C GLU A 72 -1.03 9.13 -4.60
N SER A 73 -0.20 8.66 -5.54
CA SER A 73 -0.51 7.44 -6.30
C SER A 73 0.77 6.82 -6.88
N CYS A 74 0.93 5.50 -6.81
CA CYS A 74 2.14 4.85 -7.32
C CYS A 74 2.20 4.76 -8.85
N LEU A 75 3.42 4.85 -9.39
CA LEU A 75 3.74 4.75 -10.82
C LEU A 75 3.93 3.30 -11.28
N ASP A 76 4.43 2.44 -10.40
CA ASP A 76 4.74 1.06 -10.70
C ASP A 76 3.51 0.16 -10.63
N THR A 77 3.65 -1.03 -11.20
CA THR A 77 2.63 -2.06 -11.26
C THR A 77 3.25 -3.39 -10.89
N VAL A 78 2.46 -4.35 -10.40
CA VAL A 78 2.97 -5.72 -10.31
C VAL A 78 3.20 -6.32 -11.70
N PRO A 79 4.10 -7.31 -11.84
CA PRO A 79 4.23 -8.05 -13.08
C PRO A 79 2.88 -8.57 -13.63
N ALA A 80 2.73 -8.54 -14.94
CA ALA A 80 1.57 -9.11 -15.63
C ALA A 80 1.53 -10.65 -15.53
N GLY A 81 2.69 -11.26 -15.23
CA GLY A 81 2.87 -12.70 -15.09
C GLY A 81 2.77 -13.46 -16.42
N GLU A 82 2.90 -14.78 -16.34
CA GLU A 82 2.80 -15.70 -17.50
C GLU A 82 1.37 -16.17 -17.77
N SER A 83 0.46 -15.90 -16.84
CA SER A 83 -0.95 -16.30 -16.93
C SER A 83 -1.62 -15.69 -18.16
N LYS A 84 -2.54 -16.44 -18.78
CA LYS A 84 -3.19 -16.02 -20.01
C LYS A 84 -4.09 -14.80 -19.80
N TRP A 85 -3.76 -13.71 -20.48
CA TRP A 85 -4.62 -12.53 -20.60
C TRP A 85 -5.58 -12.67 -21.79
N LYS A 86 -6.83 -12.23 -21.62
CA LYS A 86 -7.82 -12.14 -22.72
C LYS A 86 -7.45 -11.03 -23.71
N TYR A 87 -6.88 -9.95 -23.21
CA TYR A 87 -6.35 -8.83 -23.98
C TYR A 87 -4.95 -8.48 -23.48
N PRO A 88 -4.02 -8.08 -24.36
CA PRO A 88 -2.65 -7.77 -23.91
C PRO A 88 -2.62 -6.73 -22.79
N PRO A 89 -1.81 -6.93 -21.74
CA PRO A 89 -1.87 -6.15 -20.50
C PRO A 89 -1.52 -4.65 -20.69
N PHE A 90 -0.76 -4.30 -21.73
CA PHE A 90 -0.28 -2.94 -21.99
C PHE A 90 -0.89 -2.32 -23.27
N GLU A 91 -2.12 -2.68 -23.61
CA GLU A 91 -2.84 -2.10 -24.77
C GLU A 91 -4.00 -1.17 -24.39
N SER A 92 -4.43 -1.15 -23.12
CA SER A 92 -5.53 -0.30 -22.62
C SER A 92 -6.85 -0.46 -23.39
N ARG A 93 -7.22 -1.70 -23.75
CA ARG A 93 -8.42 -1.97 -24.57
C ARG A 93 -9.70 -1.64 -23.80
N ILE A 94 -10.61 -0.89 -24.44
CA ILE A 94 -11.95 -0.62 -23.89
C ILE A 94 -12.95 -1.55 -24.57
N ILE A 95 -13.66 -2.37 -23.79
CA ILE A 95 -14.73 -3.25 -24.25
C ILE A 95 -15.96 -2.99 -23.39
N GLY A 96 -17.02 -2.45 -24.00
CA GLY A 96 -18.15 -1.92 -23.26
C GLY A 96 -17.71 -0.74 -22.38
N ASN A 97 -18.01 -0.82 -21.08
CA ASN A 97 -17.61 0.18 -20.09
C ASN A 97 -16.30 -0.16 -19.34
N LYS A 98 -15.59 -1.22 -19.72
CA LYS A 98 -14.37 -1.67 -19.04
C LYS A 98 -13.13 -1.36 -19.86
N MET A 99 -12.18 -0.62 -19.28
CA MET A 99 -10.81 -0.51 -19.77
C MET A 99 -9.98 -1.60 -19.14
N TYR A 100 -9.42 -2.50 -19.95
CA TYR A 100 -8.56 -3.59 -19.53
C TYR A 100 -7.08 -3.23 -19.68
N GLY A 101 -6.28 -3.64 -18.70
CA GLY A 101 -4.82 -3.50 -18.73
C GLY A 101 -4.23 -3.51 -17.33
N ARG A 102 -2.96 -3.90 -17.24
CA ARG A 102 -2.22 -3.88 -15.97
C ARG A 102 -2.05 -2.44 -15.50
N GLY A 103 -2.38 -2.20 -14.23
CA GLY A 103 -2.34 -0.89 -13.60
C GLY A 103 -3.49 0.02 -13.98
N THR A 104 -4.50 -0.46 -14.70
CA THR A 104 -5.70 0.34 -14.97
C THR A 104 -6.42 0.72 -13.68
N ASN A 105 -6.47 -0.16 -12.68
CA ASN A 105 -7.07 0.13 -11.38
C ASN A 105 -6.03 0.46 -10.29
N ASP A 106 -4.85 -0.17 -10.32
CA ASP A 106 -3.81 -0.04 -9.30
C ASP A 106 -2.47 0.42 -9.94
N SER A 107 -2.24 1.72 -10.15
CA SER A 107 -3.13 2.84 -9.79
C SER A 107 -3.25 3.94 -10.86
N LYS A 108 -2.98 3.63 -12.15
CA LYS A 108 -2.80 4.63 -13.22
C LYS A 108 -4.03 5.48 -13.53
N VAL A 109 -5.24 4.99 -13.26
CA VAL A 109 -6.45 5.82 -13.38
C VAL A 109 -6.46 6.95 -12.36
N ALA A 110 -5.95 6.71 -11.15
CA ALA A 110 -5.90 7.71 -10.10
C ALA A 110 -4.84 8.79 -10.37
N ILE A 111 -3.69 8.42 -10.93
CA ILE A 111 -2.72 9.40 -11.46
C ILE A 111 -3.42 10.39 -12.40
N ALA A 112 -4.15 9.86 -13.40
CA ALA A 112 -4.86 10.71 -14.35
C ALA A 112 -5.92 11.58 -13.68
N ILE A 113 -6.72 11.02 -12.76
CA ILE A 113 -7.71 11.76 -11.97
C ILE A 113 -7.03 12.88 -11.19
N PHE A 114 -5.95 12.62 -10.46
CA PHE A 114 -5.26 13.60 -9.61
C PHE A 114 -4.60 14.72 -10.41
N CYS A 115 -3.98 14.42 -11.55
CA CYS A 115 -3.43 15.46 -12.43
C CYS A 115 -4.53 16.43 -12.91
N TYR A 116 -5.66 15.91 -13.39
CA TYR A 116 -6.77 16.74 -13.89
C TYR A 116 -7.55 17.41 -12.75
N LEU A 117 -7.61 16.79 -11.59
CA LEU A 117 -8.25 17.33 -10.39
C LEU A 117 -7.47 18.55 -9.91
N ALA A 118 -6.13 18.46 -9.83
CA ALA A 118 -5.29 19.59 -9.49
C ALA A 118 -5.44 20.74 -10.51
N LYS A 119 -5.52 20.42 -11.81
CA LYS A 119 -5.78 21.43 -12.85
C LYS A 119 -7.09 22.19 -12.62
N GLU A 120 -8.21 21.47 -12.49
CA GLU A 120 -9.53 22.09 -12.32
C GLU A 120 -9.64 22.89 -11.01
N LEU A 121 -9.06 22.39 -9.91
CA LEU A 121 -9.09 23.07 -8.62
C LEU A 121 -8.24 24.36 -8.63
N VAL A 122 -7.09 24.35 -9.30
CA VAL A 122 -6.22 25.54 -9.36
C VAL A 122 -6.85 26.65 -10.19
N GLU A 123 -7.58 26.30 -11.26
CA GLU A 123 -8.31 27.22 -12.13
C GLU A 123 -9.58 27.80 -11.45
N ASP A 124 -10.12 27.12 -10.44
CA ASP A 124 -11.21 27.65 -9.62
C ASP A 124 -10.71 28.77 -8.69
N LYS A 125 -11.17 30.00 -8.95
CA LYS A 125 -10.82 31.19 -8.17
C LYS A 125 -11.26 31.13 -6.71
N ASN A 126 -12.25 30.29 -6.39
CA ASN A 126 -12.75 30.12 -5.03
C ASN A 126 -12.01 29.01 -4.25
N PHE A 127 -11.09 28.29 -4.90
CA PHE A 127 -10.30 27.26 -4.26
C PHE A 127 -9.02 27.85 -3.66
N ASP A 128 -8.97 27.87 -2.33
CA ASP A 128 -7.89 28.42 -1.52
C ASP A 128 -7.19 27.34 -0.69
N CYS A 129 -6.67 26.32 -1.37
CA CYS A 129 -5.81 25.28 -0.79
C CYS A 129 -4.57 25.07 -1.66
N SER A 130 -3.42 24.87 -1.00
CA SER A 130 -2.24 24.35 -1.68
C SER A 130 -2.43 22.88 -2.01
N ILE A 131 -1.85 22.42 -3.13
CA ILE A 131 -1.89 21.01 -3.54
C ILE A 131 -0.47 20.50 -3.66
N PHE A 132 -0.18 19.38 -3.01
CA PHE A 132 1.01 18.59 -3.23
C PHE A 132 0.61 17.32 -3.98
N LEU A 133 1.17 17.15 -5.17
CA LEU A 133 1.05 15.90 -5.92
C LEU A 133 2.31 15.08 -5.65
N GLY A 134 2.13 13.83 -5.27
CA GLY A 134 3.18 12.83 -5.25
C GLY A 134 2.78 11.64 -6.12
N PHE A 135 3.72 11.16 -6.90
CA PHE A 135 3.58 9.95 -7.68
C PHE A 135 4.82 9.10 -7.45
N ASP A 136 4.72 8.17 -6.51
CA ASP A 136 5.85 7.40 -6.02
C ASP A 136 6.19 6.17 -6.89
N ALA A 137 7.47 5.82 -6.92
CA ALA A 137 7.96 4.58 -7.53
C ALA A 137 8.11 3.47 -6.47
N ASP A 138 8.20 2.22 -6.92
CA ASP A 138 8.56 1.07 -6.07
C ASP A 138 7.59 0.84 -4.89
N GLU A 139 6.29 1.01 -5.12
CA GLU A 139 5.26 0.66 -4.16
C GLU A 139 5.08 -0.86 -4.08
N GLN A 140 5.07 -1.52 -5.24
CA GLN A 140 4.63 -2.91 -5.39
C GLN A 140 5.70 -3.92 -4.93
N SER A 141 6.95 -3.50 -4.68
CA SER A 141 7.96 -4.33 -4.01
C SER A 141 7.71 -4.44 -2.49
N GLY A 142 6.97 -3.48 -1.92
CA GLY A 142 6.81 -3.31 -0.48
C GLY A 142 8.04 -2.75 0.24
N ASN A 143 9.09 -2.34 -0.48
CA ASN A 143 10.20 -1.56 0.10
C ASN A 143 9.84 -0.08 0.27
N PHE A 144 8.90 0.40 -0.56
CA PHE A 144 8.37 1.75 -0.51
C PHE A 144 9.47 2.81 -0.68
N SER A 145 10.43 2.56 -1.57
CA SER A 145 11.59 3.44 -1.72
C SER A 145 11.22 4.80 -2.34
N GLY A 146 10.27 4.83 -3.28
CA GLY A 146 9.78 6.08 -3.87
C GLY A 146 9.04 6.96 -2.87
N ILE A 147 8.06 6.44 -2.12
CA ILE A 147 7.35 7.27 -1.14
C ILE A 147 8.29 7.79 -0.05
N ARG A 148 9.30 7.02 0.35
CA ARG A 148 10.33 7.50 1.29
C ARG A 148 11.17 8.65 0.73
N GLU A 149 11.36 8.70 -0.59
CA GLU A 149 11.95 9.86 -1.25
C GLU A 149 10.98 11.05 -1.25
N VAL A 150 9.72 10.83 -1.63
CA VAL A 150 8.66 11.85 -1.63
C VAL A 150 8.53 12.52 -0.25
N LEU A 151 8.58 11.75 0.84
CA LEU A 151 8.49 12.29 2.21
C LEU A 151 9.56 13.33 2.56
N LYS A 152 10.72 13.31 1.90
CA LYS A 152 11.78 14.32 2.12
C LYS A 152 11.40 15.70 1.58
N HIS A 153 10.45 15.75 0.65
CA HIS A 153 9.97 16.96 -0.02
C HIS A 153 8.53 17.32 0.34
N ALA A 154 7.78 16.37 0.91
CA ALA A 154 6.38 16.54 1.24
C ALA A 154 6.17 17.65 2.28
N PRO A 155 5.27 18.62 2.03
CA PRO A 155 4.88 19.57 3.05
C PRO A 155 4.01 18.90 4.12
N LYS A 156 3.82 19.58 5.26
CA LYS A 156 2.73 19.23 6.16
C LYS A 156 1.40 19.40 5.40
N ALA A 157 0.58 18.35 5.38
CA ALA A 157 -0.72 18.35 4.74
C ALA A 157 -1.85 18.13 5.77
N ASP A 158 -3.02 18.69 5.49
CA ASP A 158 -4.23 18.53 6.31
C ASP A 158 -4.97 17.23 5.99
N ILE A 159 -4.74 16.70 4.79
CA ILE A 159 -5.24 15.42 4.32
C ILE A 159 -4.34 14.89 3.19
N CYS A 160 -4.07 13.59 3.21
CA CYS A 160 -3.49 12.85 2.09
C CYS A 160 -4.53 11.87 1.53
N ILE A 161 -4.69 11.84 0.21
CA ILE A 161 -5.61 10.95 -0.49
C ILE A 161 -4.80 10.02 -1.36
N LEU A 162 -4.88 8.72 -1.06
CA LEU A 162 -4.21 7.70 -1.85
C LEU A 162 -5.08 7.27 -3.03
N GLY A 163 -4.45 7.10 -4.18
CA GLY A 163 -5.08 6.76 -5.46
C GLY A 163 -5.58 5.31 -5.59
N TYR A 164 -5.89 4.63 -4.49
CA TYR A 164 -6.37 3.25 -4.54
C TYR A 164 -7.86 3.18 -4.92
N GLN A 165 -8.21 2.05 -5.53
CA GLN A 165 -9.49 1.72 -6.11
C GLN A 165 -10.60 1.44 -5.09
N GLY A 166 -11.84 1.33 -5.59
CA GLY A 166 -13.01 0.94 -4.82
C GLY A 166 -13.99 2.09 -4.60
N ILE A 167 -15.17 1.99 -5.21
CA ILE A 167 -16.21 3.04 -5.14
C ILE A 167 -17.28 2.76 -4.06
N GLU A 168 -17.32 1.52 -3.55
CA GLU A 168 -18.36 1.02 -2.66
C GLU A 168 -18.15 1.46 -1.21
N GLU A 169 -16.92 1.76 -0.81
CA GLU A 169 -16.52 2.05 0.56
C GLU A 169 -15.38 3.07 0.60
N ILE A 170 -15.20 3.73 1.73
CA ILE A 170 -14.07 4.63 1.97
C ILE A 170 -13.17 4.02 3.04
N SER A 171 -11.95 3.65 2.65
CA SER A 171 -10.96 3.14 3.58
C SER A 171 -10.22 4.31 4.24
N ILE A 172 -10.29 4.40 5.57
CA ILE A 172 -9.71 5.49 6.38
C ILE A 172 -8.53 5.03 7.23
N GLY A 173 -8.02 3.82 7.00
CA GLY A 173 -6.91 3.27 7.76
C GLY A 173 -6.41 1.97 7.16
N ALA A 174 -5.31 1.46 7.68
CA ALA A 174 -4.72 0.19 7.25
C ALA A 174 -4.05 -0.53 8.42
N ARG A 175 -4.02 -1.87 8.35
CA ARG A 175 -3.20 -2.65 9.28
C ARG A 175 -1.72 -2.36 9.06
N GLY A 176 -0.99 -2.37 10.15
CA GLY A 176 0.47 -2.42 10.13
C GLY A 176 0.94 -3.84 9.89
N TRP A 177 2.23 -4.00 9.66
CA TRP A 177 2.85 -5.32 9.60
C TRP A 177 4.16 -5.33 10.37
N LEU A 178 4.47 -6.49 10.94
CA LEU A 178 5.76 -6.84 11.50
C LEU A 178 6.16 -8.18 10.90
N ARG A 179 7.18 -8.16 10.05
CA ARG A 179 7.71 -9.35 9.39
C ARG A 179 9.01 -9.74 10.06
N LEU A 180 9.09 -10.98 10.51
CA LEU A 180 10.21 -11.49 11.30
C LEU A 180 10.80 -12.72 10.63
N LYS A 181 12.10 -12.92 10.85
CA LYS A 181 12.80 -14.18 10.56
C LYS A 181 13.23 -14.81 11.87
N LEU A 182 12.69 -15.99 12.16
CA LEU A 182 13.13 -16.83 13.27
C LEU A 182 14.11 -17.86 12.72
N THR A 183 15.30 -17.95 13.31
CA THR A 183 16.29 -18.97 12.96
C THR A 183 16.57 -19.81 14.20
N THR A 184 16.51 -21.13 14.08
CA THR A 184 16.98 -22.07 15.11
C THR A 184 18.26 -22.74 14.65
N LEU A 185 19.20 -22.89 15.58
CA LEU A 185 20.51 -23.49 15.35
C LEU A 185 20.62 -24.80 16.13
N GLY A 186 21.20 -25.79 15.48
CA GLY A 186 21.45 -27.13 16.00
C GLY A 186 22.88 -27.57 15.69
N GLU A 187 23.09 -28.87 15.65
CA GLU A 187 24.39 -29.49 15.42
C GLU A 187 24.24 -30.70 14.49
N SER A 188 24.98 -30.66 13.38
CA SER A 188 24.94 -31.71 12.35
C SER A 188 25.54 -33.02 12.86
N ALA A 189 24.88 -34.12 12.51
CA ALA A 189 25.36 -35.48 12.75
C ALA A 189 24.77 -36.44 11.71
N HIS A 190 25.42 -37.58 11.49
CA HIS A 190 24.78 -38.67 10.76
C HIS A 190 23.61 -39.22 11.59
N THR A 191 22.41 -39.35 11.00
CA THR A 191 21.19 -39.74 11.76
C THR A 191 21.31 -41.11 12.42
N GLY A 192 22.05 -42.04 11.82
CA GLY A 192 22.38 -43.37 12.38
C GLY A 192 23.67 -43.42 13.24
N SER A 193 24.26 -42.29 13.61
CA SER A 193 25.52 -42.25 14.36
C SER A 193 25.37 -42.85 15.76
N ARG A 194 26.33 -43.72 16.14
CA ARG A 194 26.37 -44.37 17.46
C ARG A 194 27.07 -43.53 18.54
N THR A 195 27.85 -42.53 18.15
CA THR A 195 28.72 -41.76 19.06
C THR A 195 28.32 -40.29 19.19
N LYS A 196 27.58 -39.74 18.22
CA LYS A 196 27.12 -38.34 18.21
C LYS A 196 25.68 -38.25 17.70
N LYS A 197 24.75 -37.76 18.53
CA LYS A 197 23.33 -37.60 18.15
C LYS A 197 23.04 -36.32 17.35
N GLY A 198 23.84 -35.26 17.50
CA GLY A 198 23.52 -33.93 16.97
C GLY A 198 22.35 -33.26 17.68
N ILE A 199 22.00 -32.04 17.26
CA ILE A 199 20.84 -31.28 17.74
C ILE A 199 20.02 -30.89 16.52
N ASN A 200 18.77 -31.36 16.44
CA ASN A 200 17.95 -31.16 15.25
C ASN A 200 17.28 -29.78 15.28
N ALA A 201 17.76 -28.86 14.45
CA ALA A 201 17.23 -27.51 14.33
C ALA A 201 15.76 -27.48 13.86
N ILE A 202 15.30 -28.44 13.04
CA ILE A 202 13.89 -28.51 12.61
C ILE A 202 12.99 -28.85 13.80
N HIS A 203 13.41 -29.75 14.70
CA HIS A 203 12.64 -30.05 15.91
C HIS A 203 12.53 -28.83 16.83
N LEU A 204 13.65 -28.12 17.03
CA LEU A 204 13.67 -26.87 17.79
C LEU A 204 12.73 -25.81 17.17
N MET A 205 12.73 -25.68 15.83
CA MET A 205 11.80 -24.80 15.12
C MET A 205 10.35 -25.23 15.32
N GLY A 206 10.06 -26.54 15.26
CA GLY A 206 8.73 -27.10 15.48
C GLY A 206 8.12 -26.68 16.82
N ASP A 207 8.91 -26.76 17.90
CA ASP A 207 8.50 -26.28 19.22
C ASP A 207 8.21 -24.77 19.21
N ALA A 208 9.08 -23.99 18.57
CA ALA A 208 8.99 -22.54 18.52
C ALA A 208 7.78 -22.04 17.72
N ILE A 209 7.59 -22.53 16.50
CA ILE A 209 6.47 -22.11 15.64
C ILE A 209 5.13 -22.51 16.25
N THR A 210 5.04 -23.69 16.89
CA THR A 210 3.82 -24.14 17.56
C THR A 210 3.45 -23.20 18.70
N ALA A 211 4.43 -22.83 19.53
CA ALA A 211 4.21 -21.94 20.65
C ALA A 211 3.90 -20.50 20.21
N VAL A 212 4.61 -19.98 19.20
CA VAL A 212 4.40 -18.63 18.66
C VAL A 212 3.03 -18.52 17.96
N SER A 213 2.65 -19.53 17.17
CA SER A 213 1.35 -19.54 16.48
C SER A 213 0.16 -19.62 17.44
N SER A 214 0.38 -20.19 18.63
CA SER A 214 -0.64 -20.29 19.68
C SER A 214 -0.73 -19.04 20.56
N MET A 215 0.11 -18.02 20.33
CA MET A 215 0.14 -16.83 21.19
C MET A 215 -1.04 -15.90 20.91
N ASN A 216 -1.57 -15.29 21.97
CA ASN A 216 -2.62 -14.28 21.83
C ASN A 216 -2.00 -12.88 21.62
N LEU A 217 -2.17 -12.32 20.42
CA LEU A 217 -1.74 -10.96 20.09
C LEU A 217 -2.57 -9.87 20.78
N GLY A 218 -3.74 -10.22 21.33
CA GLY A 218 -4.71 -9.30 21.92
C GLY A 218 -5.63 -8.76 20.84
N ASN A 219 -6.80 -9.37 20.66
CA ASN A 219 -7.79 -8.92 19.68
C ASN A 219 -8.66 -7.83 20.29
N ILE A 220 -8.43 -6.57 19.91
CA ILE A 220 -9.43 -5.51 20.06
C ILE A 220 -9.99 -5.24 18.67
N THR A 221 -11.13 -5.85 18.37
CA THR A 221 -11.92 -5.47 17.19
C THR A 221 -12.46 -4.06 17.42
N LYS A 222 -11.80 -3.06 16.86
CA LYS A 222 -12.36 -1.71 16.70
C LYS A 222 -13.32 -1.71 15.48
N PRO A 223 -14.31 -0.81 15.42
CA PRO A 223 -15.38 -0.85 14.41
C PRO A 223 -14.91 -0.99 12.95
N PHE A 224 -13.72 -0.46 12.60
CA PHE A 224 -13.19 -0.48 11.24
C PHE A 224 -12.27 -1.67 10.91
N PHE A 225 -11.69 -2.32 11.93
CA PHE A 225 -10.75 -3.45 11.75
C PHE A 225 -11.43 -4.78 12.13
N LYS A 226 -12.52 -5.13 11.44
CA LYS A 226 -13.35 -6.32 11.74
C LYS A 226 -12.56 -7.64 11.71
N PHE A 227 -11.49 -7.70 10.93
CA PHE A 227 -10.60 -8.87 10.78
C PHE A 227 -9.51 -8.99 11.88
N GLY A 228 -9.33 -7.98 12.74
CA GLY A 228 -8.38 -8.03 13.85
C GLY A 228 -6.90 -8.12 13.45
N SER A 229 -6.03 -8.35 14.44
CA SER A 229 -4.62 -8.70 14.23
C SER A 229 -4.47 -10.19 13.89
N SER A 230 -3.44 -10.54 13.15
CA SER A 230 -3.16 -11.93 12.75
C SER A 230 -1.67 -12.24 12.78
N LEU A 231 -1.33 -13.51 12.96
CA LEU A 231 0.04 -14.02 12.82
C LEU A 231 0.02 -15.24 11.92
N ASN A 232 0.91 -15.28 10.94
CA ASN A 232 1.07 -16.40 10.04
C ASN A 232 2.54 -16.80 9.93
N ILE A 233 2.82 -18.11 9.97
CA ILE A 233 4.12 -18.64 9.54
C ILE A 233 4.03 -18.78 8.02
N SER A 234 4.70 -17.90 7.30
CA SER A 234 4.56 -17.79 5.84
C SER A 234 5.53 -18.68 5.07
N GLN A 235 6.66 -19.04 5.68
CA GLN A 235 7.69 -19.87 5.05
C GLN A 235 8.49 -20.61 6.12
N ILE A 236 8.95 -21.83 5.82
CA ILE A 236 9.90 -22.59 6.63
C ILE A 236 10.88 -23.37 5.73
N ASN A 237 12.17 -23.34 6.06
CA ASN A 237 13.22 -24.07 5.34
C ASN A 237 14.24 -24.66 6.33
N GLY A 238 14.60 -25.93 6.18
CA GLY A 238 15.63 -26.55 7.01
C GLY A 238 16.01 -27.95 6.53
N GLY A 239 17.24 -28.36 6.83
CA GLY A 239 17.81 -29.65 6.40
C GLY A 239 18.40 -29.63 4.99
N VAL A 240 19.30 -30.57 4.72
CA VAL A 240 20.03 -30.68 3.44
C VAL A 240 19.99 -32.08 2.84
N ALA A 241 19.86 -33.13 3.67
CA ALA A 241 19.75 -34.51 3.24
C ALA A 241 19.07 -35.36 4.33
N ILE A 242 18.42 -36.47 3.94
CA ILE A 242 17.64 -37.32 4.86
C ILE A 242 18.49 -38.01 5.95
N ASN A 243 19.78 -38.22 5.69
CA ASN A 243 20.72 -38.90 6.59
C ASN A 243 21.58 -37.93 7.43
N ILE A 244 21.28 -36.63 7.39
CA ILE A 244 21.97 -35.59 8.15
C ILE A 244 20.99 -34.92 9.11
N VAL A 245 21.31 -34.87 10.40
CA VAL A 245 20.59 -34.09 11.40
C VAL A 245 20.72 -32.60 11.04
N PRO A 246 19.63 -31.86 10.77
CA PRO A 246 19.72 -30.45 10.39
C PRO A 246 20.31 -29.57 11.49
N ASP A 247 21.32 -28.78 11.16
CA ASP A 247 21.93 -27.79 12.06
C ASP A 247 21.33 -26.38 11.93
N LYS A 248 20.48 -26.14 10.93
CA LYS A 248 19.80 -24.86 10.74
C LYS A 248 18.39 -25.05 10.22
N CYS A 249 17.47 -24.25 10.75
CA CYS A 249 16.11 -24.09 10.24
C CYS A 249 15.70 -22.61 10.36
N GLU A 250 15.06 -22.08 9.33
CA GLU A 250 14.60 -20.69 9.24
C GLU A 250 13.11 -20.66 8.95
N ALA A 251 12.37 -19.77 9.64
CA ALA A 251 10.95 -19.54 9.42
C ALA A 251 10.63 -18.04 9.35
N ASN A 252 9.80 -17.65 8.38
CA ASN A 252 9.29 -16.29 8.26
C ASN A 252 7.93 -16.17 8.93
N ILE A 253 7.73 -15.08 9.66
CA ILE A 253 6.52 -14.79 10.43
C ILE A 253 5.96 -13.46 9.93
N ASP A 254 4.73 -13.45 9.39
CA ASP A 254 4.00 -12.23 9.03
C ASP A 254 2.96 -11.93 10.11
N ILE A 255 3.12 -10.79 10.77
CA ILE A 255 2.20 -10.33 11.80
C ILE A 255 1.50 -9.09 11.30
N ARG A 256 0.17 -9.08 11.30
CA ARG A 256 -0.65 -7.90 11.02
C ARG A 256 -1.10 -7.26 12.32
N LEU A 257 -0.78 -5.99 12.48
CA LEU A 257 -1.00 -5.23 13.70
C LEU A 257 -2.13 -4.20 13.52
N LEU A 258 -2.82 -3.90 14.62
CA LEU A 258 -3.84 -2.85 14.72
C LEU A 258 -3.22 -1.55 15.28
N PRO A 259 -3.88 -0.38 15.13
CA PRO A 259 -3.35 0.89 15.65
C PRO A 259 -3.09 0.92 17.16
N SER A 260 -3.77 0.08 17.93
CA SER A 260 -3.54 -0.06 19.37
C SER A 260 -2.40 -1.00 19.75
N GLN A 261 -1.69 -1.57 18.77
CA GLN A 261 -0.58 -2.49 18.98
C GLN A 261 0.69 -1.89 18.39
N THR A 262 1.79 -2.06 19.11
CA THR A 262 3.12 -1.59 18.69
C THR A 262 4.05 -2.75 18.36
N LYS A 263 5.08 -2.47 17.55
CA LYS A 263 6.20 -3.39 17.29
C LYS A 263 6.78 -3.97 18.58
N ASN A 264 7.05 -3.10 19.55
CA ASN A 264 7.75 -3.47 20.78
C ASN A 264 6.91 -4.41 21.66
N GLU A 265 5.60 -4.19 21.74
CA GLU A 265 4.69 -5.08 22.46
C GLU A 265 4.61 -6.46 21.79
N ALA A 266 4.49 -6.51 20.46
CA ALA A 266 4.48 -7.76 19.70
C ALA A 266 5.79 -8.54 19.89
N LEU A 267 6.95 -7.89 19.75
CA LEU A 267 8.26 -8.49 19.99
C LEU A 267 8.42 -8.96 21.44
N THR A 268 7.92 -8.21 22.41
CA THR A 268 7.98 -8.60 23.83
C THR A 268 7.20 -9.88 24.07
N LYS A 269 6.00 -10.03 23.48
CA LYS A 269 5.20 -11.25 23.58
C LYS A 269 5.92 -12.45 22.95
N ILE A 270 6.46 -12.29 21.75
CA ILE A 270 7.20 -13.37 21.05
C ILE A 270 8.44 -13.77 21.85
N ASN A 271 9.25 -12.80 22.30
CA ASN A 271 10.44 -13.07 23.08
C ASN A 271 10.12 -13.77 24.40
N LYS A 272 8.99 -13.45 25.05
CA LYS A 272 8.55 -14.16 26.25
C LYS A 272 8.25 -15.64 25.97
N VAL A 273 7.60 -15.94 24.84
CA VAL A 273 7.33 -17.31 24.40
C VAL A 273 8.63 -18.07 24.13
N LEU A 274 9.54 -17.49 23.34
CA LEU A 274 10.81 -18.11 22.97
C LEU A 274 11.72 -18.33 24.19
N LYS A 275 11.79 -17.36 25.13
CA LYS A 275 12.53 -17.51 26.40
C LYS A 275 11.97 -18.63 27.28
N ARG A 276 10.65 -18.86 27.28
CA ARG A 276 10.04 -19.99 28.01
C ARG A 276 10.41 -21.34 27.41
N ILE A 277 10.61 -21.42 26.09
CA ILE A 277 11.14 -22.63 25.44
C ILE A 277 12.59 -22.83 25.86
N LYS A 278 13.42 -21.77 25.77
CA LYS A 278 14.83 -21.80 26.20
C LYS A 278 15.01 -22.27 27.65
N SER A 279 14.15 -21.82 28.57
CA SER A 279 14.24 -22.22 29.97
C SER A 279 13.93 -23.70 30.21
N LYS A 280 13.11 -24.32 29.35
CA LYS A 280 12.78 -25.74 29.41
C LYS A 280 13.76 -26.62 28.63
N ASN A 281 14.32 -26.08 27.56
CA ASN A 281 15.28 -26.76 26.70
C ASN A 281 16.52 -25.87 26.51
N PRO A 282 17.59 -26.06 27.30
CA PRO A 282 18.82 -25.29 27.18
C PRO A 282 19.49 -25.38 25.80
N LEU A 283 19.22 -26.45 25.04
CA LEU A 283 19.74 -26.65 23.67
C LEU A 283 19.01 -25.79 22.63
N PHE A 284 17.88 -25.18 22.96
CA PHE A 284 17.14 -24.30 22.06
C PHE A 284 17.96 -23.03 21.75
N ASN A 285 18.77 -23.06 20.70
CA ASN A 285 19.53 -21.89 20.25
C ASN A 285 18.79 -21.21 19.10
N TYR A 286 18.56 -19.90 19.20
CA TYR A 286 17.77 -19.17 18.21
C TYR A 286 18.20 -17.72 18.05
N SER A 287 17.90 -17.14 16.90
CA SER A 287 17.91 -15.70 16.65
C SER A 287 16.56 -15.25 16.08
N LEU A 288 16.18 -14.02 16.38
CA LEU A 288 14.98 -13.38 15.86
C LEU A 288 15.35 -12.05 15.24
N GLU A 289 15.11 -11.91 13.94
CA GLU A 289 15.42 -10.72 13.15
C GLU A 289 14.13 -10.04 12.71
N VAL A 290 14.12 -8.70 12.73
CA VAL A 290 13.04 -7.91 12.13
C VAL A 290 13.40 -7.63 10.68
N LEU A 291 12.64 -8.20 9.75
CA LEU A 291 12.83 -7.97 8.32
C LEU A 291 12.20 -6.64 7.88
N GLN A 292 10.94 -6.42 8.25
CA GLN A 292 10.19 -5.22 7.89
C GLN A 292 9.20 -4.86 8.99
N PHE A 293 8.93 -3.56 9.14
CA PHE A 293 7.90 -3.07 10.04
C PHE A 293 7.32 -1.77 9.52
N GLU A 294 5.99 -1.68 9.52
CA GLU A 294 5.28 -0.41 9.41
C GLU A 294 4.10 -0.37 10.38
N GLN A 295 3.86 0.81 10.95
CA GLN A 295 2.83 1.04 11.95
C GLN A 295 1.43 1.03 11.31
N ALA A 296 0.45 0.49 12.04
CA ALA A 296 -0.94 0.59 11.65
C ALA A 296 -1.46 2.00 11.91
N TYR A 297 -2.37 2.49 11.06
CA TYR A 297 -2.94 3.83 11.22
C TYR A 297 -4.45 3.83 11.01
N LEU A 298 -5.10 4.85 11.57
CA LEU A 298 -6.52 5.10 11.38
C LEU A 298 -6.75 6.61 11.45
N THR A 299 -7.20 7.19 10.36
CA THR A 299 -7.72 8.55 10.32
C THR A 299 -9.01 8.60 11.13
N SER A 300 -9.16 9.64 11.95
CA SER A 300 -10.39 9.81 12.73
C SER A 300 -11.62 9.84 11.81
N PRO A 301 -12.68 9.06 12.07
CA PRO A 301 -13.94 9.19 11.34
C PRO A 301 -14.58 10.57 11.55
N ASP A 302 -14.15 11.30 12.58
CA ASP A 302 -14.58 12.67 12.84
C ASP A 302 -13.81 13.74 12.05
N ASN A 303 -12.76 13.36 11.31
CA ASN A 303 -12.00 14.28 10.47
C ASN A 303 -12.94 14.97 9.46
N ALA A 304 -12.75 16.29 9.28
CA ALA A 304 -13.63 17.10 8.44
C ALA A 304 -13.70 16.60 7.00
N PHE A 305 -12.57 16.23 6.39
CA PHE A 305 -12.56 15.72 5.02
C PHE A 305 -13.24 14.36 4.91
N VAL A 306 -13.05 13.46 5.88
CA VAL A 306 -13.72 12.14 5.90
C VAL A 306 -15.25 12.30 5.85
N LYS A 307 -15.82 13.19 6.68
CA LYS A 307 -17.26 13.46 6.68
C LYS A 307 -17.74 14.06 5.36
N ILE A 308 -16.97 15.01 4.81
CA ILE A 308 -17.29 15.64 3.52
C ILE A 308 -17.28 14.60 2.40
N LEU A 309 -16.21 13.79 2.32
CA LEU A 309 -16.07 12.76 1.30
C LEU A 309 -17.20 11.73 1.37
N LYS A 310 -17.50 11.22 2.57
CA LYS A 310 -18.62 10.28 2.77
C LYS A 310 -19.95 10.88 2.31
N ASN A 311 -20.31 12.05 2.80
CA ASN A 311 -21.59 12.70 2.47
C ASN A 311 -21.71 12.96 0.95
N ARG A 312 -20.62 13.34 0.29
CA ARG A 312 -20.60 13.59 -1.16
C ARG A 312 -20.70 12.29 -1.94
N ALA A 313 -19.96 11.26 -1.54
CA ALA A 313 -20.03 9.94 -2.15
C ALA A 313 -21.45 9.36 -2.09
N GLU A 314 -22.09 9.39 -0.92
CA GLU A 314 -23.45 8.86 -0.76
C GLU A 314 -24.48 9.62 -1.59
N LYS A 315 -24.34 10.94 -1.69
CA LYS A 315 -25.23 11.78 -2.50
C LYS A 315 -25.09 11.48 -4.00
N VAL A 316 -23.86 11.37 -4.50
CA VAL A 316 -23.59 11.13 -5.92
C VAL A 316 -23.92 9.69 -6.32
N LEU A 317 -23.57 8.72 -5.45
CA LEU A 317 -23.78 7.29 -5.70
C LEU A 317 -25.19 6.81 -5.34
N LYS A 318 -25.96 7.62 -4.58
CA LYS A 318 -27.33 7.32 -4.13
C LYS A 318 -27.43 6.01 -3.33
N LYS A 319 -26.44 5.75 -2.48
CA LYS A 319 -26.34 4.58 -1.61
C LYS A 319 -25.48 4.88 -0.38
N ASP A 320 -25.54 4.02 0.62
CA ASP A 320 -24.61 4.05 1.76
C ASP A 320 -23.18 3.75 1.28
N VAL A 321 -22.21 4.47 1.82
CA VAL A 321 -20.78 4.29 1.55
C VAL A 321 -20.08 4.14 2.89
N PRO A 322 -19.90 2.90 3.39
CA PRO A 322 -19.36 2.67 4.72
C PRO A 322 -17.90 3.11 4.82
N LEU A 323 -17.53 3.54 6.03
CA LEU A 323 -16.13 3.73 6.41
C LEU A 323 -15.54 2.38 6.84
N VAL A 324 -14.38 2.04 6.30
CA VAL A 324 -13.68 0.78 6.60
C VAL A 324 -12.19 1.03 6.86
N ALA A 325 -11.46 -0.04 7.19
CA ALA A 325 -10.00 -0.02 7.18
C ALA A 325 -9.47 -1.19 6.35
N SER A 326 -8.38 -0.93 5.62
CA SER A 326 -7.71 -1.93 4.80
C SER A 326 -7.05 -3.01 5.64
N GLY A 327 -7.23 -4.26 5.21
CA GLY A 327 -6.48 -5.38 5.75
C GLY A 327 -5.05 -5.46 5.22
N GLN A 328 -4.76 -4.83 4.09
CA GLN A 328 -3.46 -4.83 3.42
C GLN A 328 -2.65 -3.59 3.84
N GLY A 329 -1.34 -3.67 3.68
CA GLY A 329 -0.47 -2.51 3.86
C GLY A 329 -0.48 -1.61 2.63
N SER A 330 -0.14 -0.33 2.80
CA SER A 330 -0.03 0.64 1.71
C SER A 330 1.06 1.67 2.02
N VAL A 331 1.36 2.55 1.04
CA VAL A 331 2.20 3.75 1.28
C VAL A 331 1.65 4.64 2.40
N GLY A 332 0.35 4.55 2.69
CA GLY A 332 -0.28 5.25 3.80
C GLY A 332 0.33 4.89 5.16
N ASN A 333 0.82 3.65 5.35
CA ASN A 333 1.51 3.29 6.58
C ASN A 333 2.82 4.07 6.76
N VAL A 334 3.53 4.33 5.66
CA VAL A 334 4.77 5.12 5.65
C VAL A 334 4.45 6.61 5.86
N ILE A 335 3.43 7.14 5.16
CA ILE A 335 3.00 8.55 5.30
C ILE A 335 2.45 8.85 6.70
N SER A 336 1.79 7.88 7.34
CA SER A 336 1.17 8.08 8.67
C SER A 336 2.15 8.50 9.76
N GLN A 337 3.45 8.27 9.55
CA GLN A 337 4.52 8.72 10.43
C GLN A 337 4.66 10.25 10.50
N LEU A 338 4.06 10.99 9.56
CA LEU A 338 4.01 12.46 9.56
C LEU A 338 2.78 13.03 10.30
N ASP A 339 1.98 12.19 10.96
CA ASP A 339 0.72 12.57 11.62
C ASP A 339 -0.29 13.24 10.67
N ILE A 340 -0.24 12.90 9.38
CA ILE A 340 -1.15 13.39 8.35
C ILE A 340 -2.40 12.48 8.30
N PRO A 341 -3.62 13.02 8.37
CA PRO A 341 -4.84 12.28 8.06
C PRO A 341 -4.80 11.70 6.65
N ILE A 342 -5.17 10.42 6.48
CA ILE A 342 -5.09 9.72 5.19
C ILE A 342 -6.44 9.09 4.82
N ILE A 343 -6.91 9.32 3.60
CA ILE A 343 -7.88 8.46 2.93
C ILE A 343 -7.09 7.35 2.24
N ASN A 344 -7.14 6.14 2.80
CA ASN A 344 -6.41 5.00 2.27
C ASN A 344 -6.98 4.54 0.92
N ALA A 345 -8.29 4.57 0.71
CA ALA A 345 -8.86 4.19 -0.57
C ALA A 345 -10.24 4.81 -0.76
N PHE A 346 -10.44 5.36 -1.95
CA PHE A 346 -11.75 5.65 -2.54
C PHE A 346 -11.48 5.90 -4.04
N GLY A 347 -12.10 5.14 -4.92
CA GLY A 347 -11.67 5.16 -6.32
C GLY A 347 -12.70 4.62 -7.28
N CYS A 348 -12.25 4.37 -8.49
CA CYS A 348 -13.11 3.84 -9.54
C CYS A 348 -13.56 2.41 -9.25
N GLU A 349 -14.75 2.07 -9.75
CA GLU A 349 -15.20 0.68 -9.80
C GLU A 349 -14.23 -0.09 -10.69
N SER A 350 -13.74 -1.22 -10.18
CA SER A 350 -12.71 -2.02 -10.81
C SER A 350 -12.70 -3.42 -10.21
N ASP A 351 -11.96 -4.32 -10.84
CA ASP A 351 -11.77 -5.68 -10.34
C ASP A 351 -10.47 -6.29 -10.91
N ASN A 352 -10.12 -7.49 -10.44
CA ASN A 352 -8.95 -8.28 -10.85
C ASN A 352 -7.61 -7.55 -10.67
N GLY A 353 -7.49 -6.69 -9.64
CA GLY A 353 -6.18 -6.15 -9.22
C GLY A 353 -5.18 -7.28 -8.98
N HIS A 354 -3.94 -7.08 -9.43
CA HIS A 354 -2.84 -8.06 -9.37
C HIS A 354 -3.07 -9.38 -10.13
N ALA A 355 -4.18 -9.51 -10.87
CA ALA A 355 -4.52 -10.69 -11.65
C ALA A 355 -4.62 -10.37 -13.15
N PRO A 356 -4.65 -11.39 -14.04
CA PRO A 356 -4.96 -11.21 -15.44
C PRO A 356 -6.34 -10.61 -15.64
N ASN A 357 -6.47 -9.78 -16.68
CA ASN A 357 -7.70 -9.08 -17.03
C ASN A 357 -8.14 -8.08 -15.94
N GLU A 358 -7.18 -7.46 -15.26
CA GLU A 358 -7.40 -6.23 -14.50
C GLU A 358 -8.16 -5.21 -15.35
N TRP A 359 -9.19 -4.58 -14.75
CA TRP A 359 -9.97 -3.57 -15.43
C TRP A 359 -10.47 -2.46 -14.49
N VAL A 360 -10.75 -1.30 -15.08
CA VAL A 360 -11.48 -0.19 -14.46
C VAL A 360 -12.73 0.17 -15.27
N ASN A 361 -13.84 0.49 -14.59
CA ASN A 361 -15.07 0.95 -15.22
C ASN A 361 -14.94 2.45 -15.57
N ILE A 362 -14.92 2.75 -16.87
CA ILE A 362 -14.77 4.13 -17.36
C ILE A 362 -15.95 5.02 -17.04
N GLU A 363 -17.13 4.45 -16.77
CA GLU A 363 -18.33 5.20 -16.36
C GLU A 363 -18.29 5.60 -14.89
N SER A 364 -17.40 5.01 -14.08
CA SER A 364 -17.20 5.38 -12.69
C SER A 364 -16.26 6.59 -12.52
N ILE A 365 -15.35 6.81 -13.48
CA ILE A 365 -14.40 7.95 -13.51
C ILE A 365 -15.09 9.31 -13.32
N PRO A 366 -16.13 9.71 -14.10
CA PRO A 366 -16.81 10.99 -13.90
C PRO A 366 -17.37 11.16 -12.49
N LYS A 367 -17.92 10.09 -11.89
CA LYS A 367 -18.52 10.14 -10.55
C LYS A 367 -17.45 10.35 -9.49
N VAL A 368 -16.37 9.57 -9.55
CA VAL A 368 -15.23 9.68 -8.62
C VAL A 368 -14.58 11.06 -8.73
N PHE A 369 -14.38 11.54 -9.96
CA PHE A 369 -13.84 12.87 -10.20
C PHE A 369 -14.71 13.98 -9.60
N GLU A 370 -16.03 13.93 -9.82
CA GLU A 370 -16.97 14.89 -9.26
C GLU A 370 -16.99 14.85 -7.73
N ILE A 371 -17.03 13.65 -7.13
CA ILE A 371 -17.00 13.46 -5.68
C ILE A 371 -15.73 14.11 -5.11
N TYR A 372 -14.55 13.80 -5.66
CA TYR A 372 -13.31 14.40 -5.19
C TYR A 372 -13.28 15.91 -5.36
N LYS A 373 -13.65 16.41 -6.54
CA LYS A 373 -13.64 17.85 -6.82
C LYS A 373 -14.52 18.63 -5.85
N GLU A 374 -15.77 18.23 -5.69
CA GLU A 374 -16.70 18.94 -4.83
C GLU A 374 -16.36 18.78 -3.34
N SER A 375 -15.86 17.61 -2.92
CA SER A 375 -15.36 17.41 -1.57
C SER A 375 -14.18 18.32 -1.23
N LEU A 376 -13.21 18.45 -2.15
CA LEU A 376 -12.03 19.28 -1.93
C LEU A 376 -12.37 20.77 -1.95
N LYS A 377 -13.31 21.20 -2.81
CA LYS A 377 -13.83 22.58 -2.78
C LYS A 377 -14.53 22.91 -1.47
N GLU A 378 -15.36 22.00 -0.95
CA GLU A 378 -16.00 22.18 0.35
C GLU A 378 -14.96 22.20 1.49
N PHE A 379 -13.96 21.32 1.43
CA PHE A 379 -12.90 21.27 2.42
C PHE A 379 -12.02 22.53 2.45
N ALA A 380 -11.77 23.13 1.27
CA ALA A 380 -11.01 24.35 1.13
C ALA A 380 -11.71 25.57 1.73
N THR A 381 -13.05 25.59 1.76
CA THR A 381 -13.83 26.74 2.22
C THR A 381 -14.18 26.72 3.70
N LYS A 382 -14.26 25.52 4.33
CA LYS A 382 -14.51 25.42 5.77
C LYS A 382 -13.27 25.84 6.55
N ARG A 383 -13.36 26.88 7.37
CA ARG A 383 -12.28 27.29 8.28
C ARG A 383 -12.08 26.32 9.42
#